data_AF-A0A2V7H5M1-F1
#
_entry.id   AF-A0A2V7H5M1-F1
#
_cell.length_a   1.000
_cell.length_b   1.000
_cell.length_c   1.000
_cell.angle_alpha   90.00
_cell.angle_beta   90.00
_cell.angle_gamma   90.00
#
_symmetry.space_group_name_H-M   'P 1'
#
loop_
_entity.id
_entity.type
_entity.pdbx_description
1 polymer ?
#
loop_
_entity_poly.entity_id
_entity_poly.type
_entity_poly.pdbx_seq_one_letter_code
_entity_poly.pdbx_strand_id
1 'polypeptide(L)'
;MPRREEIAERMAQAVVKRLTTRKVMDIRDEAAARAAIRHVVVENLVAEDALAADARKLLLEHAKMIKDSAADYRQLLGKVKEKLARDRGFIL
;
A
#
# COMPACT_ATOMS: atom_id res chain seq x y z
N MET A 1 4.64 7.43 -12.99
CA MET A 1 3.75 6.28 -13.27
C MET A 1 4.49 4.94 -13.51
N PRO A 2 5.63 4.82 -14.22
CA PRO A 2 6.17 3.49 -14.61
C PRO A 2 6.67 2.63 -13.44
N ARG A 3 7.14 3.26 -12.35
CA ARG A 3 7.72 2.55 -11.22
C ARG A 3 6.73 1.68 -10.44
N ARG A 4 5.45 2.10 -10.32
CA ARG A 4 4.43 1.32 -9.61
C ARG A 4 4.05 0.06 -10.40
N GLU A 5 3.90 0.19 -11.71
CA GLU A 5 3.59 -0.95 -12.58
C GLU A 5 4.74 -1.96 -12.64
N GLU A 6 5.99 -1.50 -12.70
CA GLU A 6 7.15 -2.40 -12.62
C GLU A 6 7.21 -3.17 -11.29
N ILE A 7 6.94 -2.49 -10.17
CA ILE A 7 6.90 -3.13 -8.85
C ILE A 7 5.77 -4.17 -8.81
N ALA A 8 4.58 -3.80 -9.27
CA ALA A 8 3.44 -4.69 -9.28
C ALA A 8 3.66 -5.92 -10.18
N GLU A 9 4.29 -5.75 -11.34
CA GLU A 9 4.65 -6.84 -12.25
C GLU A 9 5.67 -7.79 -11.60
N ARG A 10 6.74 -7.26 -10.99
CA ARG A 10 7.72 -8.08 -10.26
C ARG A 10 7.09 -8.83 -9.10
N MET A 11 6.20 -8.20 -8.35
CA MET A 11 5.48 -8.85 -7.25
C MET A 11 4.54 -9.94 -7.77
N ALA A 12 3.77 -9.67 -8.82
CA ALA A 12 2.87 -10.66 -9.43
C ALA A 12 3.62 -11.90 -9.90
N GLN A 13 4.77 -11.73 -10.57
CA GLN A 13 5.63 -12.82 -10.98
C GLN A 13 6.15 -13.63 -9.78
N ALA A 14 6.61 -12.96 -8.72
CA ALA A 14 7.12 -13.63 -7.53
C ALA A 14 6.03 -14.42 -6.79
N VAL A 15 4.80 -13.89 -6.71
CA VAL A 15 3.65 -14.54 -6.08
C VAL A 15 3.26 -15.79 -6.85
N VAL A 16 3.02 -15.68 -8.16
CA VAL A 16 2.65 -16.83 -9.00
C VAL A 16 3.73 -17.90 -8.95
N LYS A 17 5.01 -17.53 -9.10
CA LYS A 17 6.14 -18.47 -9.00
C LYS A 17 6.17 -19.21 -7.67
N ARG A 18 5.93 -18.54 -6.54
CA ARG A 18 5.92 -19.18 -5.21
C ARG A 18 4.72 -20.12 -5.04
N LEU A 19 3.55 -19.74 -5.53
CA LEU A 19 2.32 -20.54 -5.42
C LEU A 19 2.43 -21.85 -6.22
N THR A 20 3.00 -21.78 -7.43
CA THR A 20 3.22 -22.96 -8.28
C THR A 20 4.37 -23.83 -7.74
N THR A 21 5.51 -23.23 -7.37
CA THR A 21 6.67 -23.98 -6.85
C THR A 21 6.33 -24.75 -5.56
N ARG A 22 5.52 -24.16 -4.68
CA ARG A 22 5.11 -24.80 -3.43
C ARG A 22 3.91 -25.73 -3.58
N LYS A 23 3.37 -25.87 -4.80
CA LYS A 23 2.16 -26.67 -5.11
C LYS A 23 0.96 -26.30 -4.22
N VAL A 24 0.88 -25.02 -3.83
CA VAL A 24 -0.24 -24.50 -3.02
C VAL A 24 -1.48 -24.31 -3.90
N MET A 25 -1.28 -24.04 -5.19
CA MET A 25 -2.33 -23.95 -6.20
C MET A 25 -1.85 -24.52 -7.52
N ASP A 26 -2.76 -25.15 -8.24
CA ASP A 26 -2.57 -25.52 -9.64
C ASP A 26 -3.18 -24.43 -10.53
N ILE A 27 -2.32 -23.65 -11.19
CA ILE A 27 -2.72 -22.49 -11.97
C ILE A 27 -2.70 -22.87 -13.45
N ARG A 28 -3.89 -23.02 -14.05
CA ARG A 28 -4.03 -23.36 -15.47
C ARG A 28 -3.59 -22.25 -16.42
N ASP A 29 -3.85 -20.99 -16.06
CA ASP A 29 -3.45 -19.81 -16.81
C ASP A 29 -2.63 -18.86 -15.92
N GLU A 30 -1.31 -19.00 -15.97
CA GLU A 30 -0.40 -18.15 -15.21
C GLU A 30 -0.40 -16.68 -15.70
N ALA A 31 -0.76 -16.43 -16.96
CA ALA A 31 -0.78 -15.07 -17.49
C ALA A 31 -1.97 -14.29 -16.94
N ALA A 32 -3.16 -14.93 -16.92
CA ALA A 32 -4.35 -14.37 -16.29
C ALA A 32 -4.14 -14.15 -14.78
N ALA A 33 -3.54 -15.13 -14.08
CA ALA A 33 -3.24 -15.00 -12.65
C ALA A 33 -2.28 -13.83 -12.36
N ARG A 34 -1.20 -13.69 -13.16
CA ARG A 34 -0.27 -12.56 -13.05
C ARG A 34 -0.97 -11.22 -13.29
N ALA A 35 -1.81 -11.12 -14.32
CA ALA A 35 -2.53 -9.90 -14.63
C ALA A 35 -3.49 -9.50 -13.50
N ALA A 36 -4.23 -10.46 -12.93
CA ALA A 36 -5.11 -10.21 -11.80
C ALA A 36 -4.35 -9.74 -10.56
N ILE A 37 -3.24 -10.40 -10.20
CA ILE A 37 -2.42 -10.00 -9.06
C ILE A 37 -1.82 -8.61 -9.29
N ARG A 38 -1.28 -8.35 -10.49
CA ARG A 38 -0.72 -7.04 -10.83
C ARG A 38 -1.76 -5.93 -10.65
N HIS A 39 -2.96 -6.14 -11.18
CA HIS A 39 -4.04 -5.16 -11.08
C HIS A 39 -4.34 -4.81 -9.61
N VAL A 40 -4.55 -5.82 -8.77
CA VAL A 40 -4.81 -5.62 -7.33
C VAL A 40 -3.64 -4.92 -6.63
N VAL A 41 -2.39 -5.29 -6.96
CA VAL A 41 -1.21 -4.64 -6.36
C VAL A 41 -1.12 -3.17 -6.78
N VAL A 42 -1.39 -2.84 -8.04
CA VAL A 42 -1.40 -1.44 -8.51
C VAL A 42 -2.48 -0.63 -7.79
N GLU A 43 -3.70 -1.17 -7.66
CA GLU A 43 -4.78 -0.51 -6.93
C GLU A 43 -4.42 -0.25 -5.47
N ASN A 44 -3.81 -1.24 -4.81
CA ASN A 44 -3.34 -1.08 -3.43
C ASN A 44 -2.25 -0.02 -3.30
N LEU A 45 -1.27 0.02 -4.22
CA LEU A 45 -0.23 1.04 -4.20
C LEU A 45 -0.80 2.45 -4.42
N VAL A 46 -1.79 2.59 -5.30
CA VAL A 46 -2.49 3.87 -5.52
C VAL A 46 -3.24 4.30 -4.27
N ALA A 47 -3.95 3.37 -3.63
CA ALA A 47 -4.69 3.64 -2.41
C ALA A 47 -3.77 3.98 -1.22
N GLU A 48 -2.61 3.31 -1.10
CA GLU A 48 -1.60 3.61 -0.08
C GLU A 48 -1.04 5.02 -0.26
N ASP A 49 -0.75 5.43 -1.50
CA ASP A 49 -0.26 6.77 -1.79
C ASP A 49 -1.31 7.86 -1.49
N ALA A 50 -2.59 7.59 -1.79
CA ALA A 50 -3.70 8.45 -1.41
C ALA A 50 -3.83 8.57 0.11
N LEU A 51 -3.73 7.46 0.84
CA LEU A 51 -3.76 7.43 2.30
C LEU A 51 -2.59 8.22 2.91
N ALA A 52 -1.40 8.12 2.33
CA ALA A 52 -0.25 8.90 2.75
C ALA A 52 -0.44 10.40 2.47
N ALA A 53 -1.08 10.78 1.37
CA ALA A 53 -1.41 12.16 1.06
C ALA A 53 -2.44 12.72 2.07
N ASP A 54 -3.48 11.96 2.37
CA ASP A 54 -4.51 12.33 3.35
C ASP A 54 -3.92 12.51 4.75
N ALA A 55 -3.06 11.58 5.18
CA ALA A 55 -2.35 11.68 6.46
C ALA A 55 -1.51 12.96 6.54
N ARG A 56 -0.78 13.31 5.48
CA ARG A 56 0.01 14.55 5.41
C ARG A 56 -0.88 15.79 5.47
N LYS A 57 -2.00 15.79 4.75
CA LYS A 57 -2.97 16.90 4.75
C LYS A 57 -3.54 17.14 6.15
N LEU A 58 -3.95 16.08 6.83
CA LEU A 58 -4.49 16.16 8.19
C LEU A 58 -3.47 16.71 9.18
N LEU A 59 -2.19 16.31 9.06
CA LEU A 59 -1.14 16.90 9.90
C LEU A 59 -0.86 18.37 9.58
N LEU A 60 -0.97 18.79 8.31
CA LEU A 60 -0.80 20.18 7.92
C LEU A 60 -1.93 21.07 8.46
N GLU A 61 -3.17 20.59 8.40
CA GLU A 61 -4.33 21.26 9.00
C GLU A 61 -4.17 21.45 10.52
N HIS A 62 -3.47 20.52 11.18
CA HIS A 62 -3.17 20.58 12.60
C HIS A 62 -1.75 21.09 12.93
N ALA A 63 -1.01 21.63 11.96
CA ALA A 63 0.41 21.98 12.13
C ALA A 63 0.64 23.01 13.25
N LYS A 64 -0.29 23.96 13.44
CA LYS A 64 -0.23 24.96 14.51
C LYS A 64 -0.31 24.30 15.89
N MET A 65 -1.24 23.36 16.09
CA MET A 65 -1.36 22.60 17.34
C MET A 65 -0.16 21.66 17.57
N ILE A 66 0.40 21.07 16.52
CA ILE A 66 1.59 20.21 16.63
C ILE A 66 2.82 21.05 17.05
N LYS A 67 2.97 22.23 16.46
CA LYS A 67 4.05 23.18 16.82
C LYS A 67 3.92 23.64 18.28
N ASP A 68 2.70 23.92 18.72
CA ASP A 68 2.44 24.38 20.09
C ASP A 68 2.56 23.25 21.15
N SER A 69 2.45 21.98 20.74
CA SER A 69 2.51 20.80 21.64
C SER A 69 3.86 20.09 21.71
N ALA A 70 4.91 20.60 21.03
CA ALA A 70 6.23 19.97 20.91
C ALA A 70 6.18 18.49 20.46
N ALA A 71 5.10 18.09 19.79
CA ALA A 71 4.90 16.70 19.40
C ALA A 71 5.76 16.34 18.19
N ASP A 72 6.35 15.14 18.21
CA ASP A 72 7.14 14.65 17.08
C ASP A 72 6.23 14.34 15.88
N TYR A 73 6.37 15.17 14.84
CA TYR A 73 5.65 15.05 13.57
C TYR A 73 5.77 13.65 12.94
N ARG A 74 6.94 13.01 13.04
CA ARG A 74 7.19 11.71 12.43
C ARG A 74 6.42 10.60 13.14
N GLN A 75 6.35 10.65 14.47
CA GLN A 75 5.55 9.72 15.25
C GLN A 75 4.05 9.92 15.02
N LEU A 76 3.60 11.17 14.94
CA LEU A 76 2.20 11.51 14.63
C LEU A 76 1.80 11.02 13.24
N LEU A 77 2.66 11.18 12.23
CA LEU A 77 2.41 10.65 10.89
C LEU A 77 2.25 9.13 10.87
N GLY A 78 3.09 8.41 11.61
CA GLY A 78 2.94 6.96 11.77
C GLY A 78 1.57 6.59 12.34
N LYS A 79 1.19 7.21 13.46
CA LYS A 79 -0.10 6.93 14.14
C LYS A 79 -1.32 7.30 13.29
N VAL A 80 -1.27 8.43 12.57
CA VAL A 80 -2.35 8.86 11.68
C VAL A 80 -2.47 7.90 10.48
N LYS A 81 -1.36 7.48 9.88
CA LYS A 81 -1.37 6.46 8.82
C LYS A 81 -1.97 5.14 9.30
N GLU A 82 -1.56 4.66 10.48
CA GLU A 82 -2.11 3.42 11.07
C GLU A 82 -3.60 3.52 11.38
N LYS A 83 -4.07 4.67 11.87
CA LYS A 83 -5.49 4.91 12.14
C LYS A 83 -6.29 4.94 10.83
N LEU A 84 -5.85 5.73 9.85
CA LEU A 84 -6.50 5.82 8.55
C LEU A 84 -6.51 4.48 7.80
N ALA A 85 -5.46 3.67 7.95
CA ALA A 85 -5.40 2.35 7.33
C ALA A 85 -6.43 1.41 7.94
N ARG A 86 -6.51 1.35 9.28
CA ARG A 86 -7.54 0.56 9.99
C ARG A 86 -8.95 0.98 9.61
N ASP A 87 -9.23 2.29 9.61
CA ASP A 87 -10.58 2.81 9.31
C ASP A 87 -11.02 2.52 7.87
N ARG A 88 -10.06 2.38 6.94
CA ARG A 88 -10.30 2.07 5.52
C ARG A 88 -10.15 0.58 5.18
N GLY A 89 -9.89 -0.28 6.17
CA GLY A 89 -9.70 -1.71 5.96
C GLY A 89 -8.37 -2.11 5.29
N PHE A 90 -7.39 -1.19 5.23
CA PHE A 90 -6.03 -1.51 4.78
C PHE A 90 -5.23 -2.15 5.91
N ILE A 91 -4.53 -3.24 5.59
CA ILE A 91 -3.50 -3.82 6.46
C ILE A 91 -2.17 -3.22 6.03
N LEU A 92 -1.55 -2.39 6.90
CA LEU A 92 -0.20 -1.85 6.72
C LEU A 92 0.86 -2.86 7.19
#